data_AF-A0A2M9E7Q3-F1
#
_entry.id   AF-A0A2M9E7Q3-F1
#
_cell.length_a   1.000
_cell.length_b   1.000
_cell.length_c   1.000
_cell.angle_alpha   90.00
_cell.angle_beta   90.00
_cell.angle_gamma   90.00
#
_symmetry.space_group_name_H-M   'P 1'
#
loop_
_entity.id
_entity.type
_entity.pdbx_description
1 polymer ?
#
loop_
_entity_poly.entity_id
_entity_poly.type
_entity_poly.pdbx_seq_one_letter_code
_entity_poly.pdbx_strand_id
1 'polypeptide(L)' 'MKPTLLICGYGPGIGHAVAERFGQAGHPLHLVARDADKLALPPNTCRRKAFALRARSAI' A
#
# COMPACT_ATOMS: atom_id res chain seq x y z
N MET A 1 6.96 -3.81 -19.24
CA MET A 1 6.71 -3.88 -17.78
C MET A 1 6.05 -2.60 -17.33
N LYS A 2 5.05 -2.66 -16.43
CA LYS A 2 4.40 -1.46 -15.89
C LYS A 2 5.24 -0.86 -14.74
N PRO A 3 5.28 0.48 -14.60
CA PRO A 3 5.96 1.14 -13.49
C PRO A 3 5.46 0.64 -12.14
N THR A 4 6.38 0.47 -11.19
CA THR A 4 6.06 0.10 -9.80
C THR A 4 5.73 1.36 -9.01
N LEU A 5 4.66 1.33 -8.21
CA LEU A 5 4.25 2.45 -7.37
C LEU A 5 4.55 2.14 -5.90
N LEU A 6 5.15 3.11 -5.21
CA LEU A 6 5.32 3.13 -3.77
C LEU A 6 4.36 4.15 -3.16
N ILE A 7 3.48 3.71 -2.27
CA ILE A 7 2.52 4.57 -1.57
C ILE A 7 2.93 4.66 -0.10
N CYS A 8 3.46 5.84 0.26
CA CYS A 8 3.81 6.19 1.63
C CYS A 8 2.60 6.86 2.32
N GLY A 9 2.22 6.38 3.51
CA GLY A 9 1.04 6.87 4.20
C GLY A 9 -0.25 6.20 3.74
N TYR A 10 -0.18 4.89 3.45
CA TYR A 10 -1.35 4.10 3.06
C TYR A 10 -2.39 4.07 4.19
N GLY A 11 -3.64 4.38 3.84
CA GLY A 11 -4.79 4.44 4.72
C GLY A 11 -6.09 4.59 3.92
N PRO A 12 -7.26 4.66 4.57
CA PRO A 12 -8.58 4.57 3.92
C PRO A 12 -8.96 5.77 3.02
N GLY A 13 -8.09 6.77 2.88
CA GLY A 13 -8.31 7.94 2.04
C GLY A 13 -7.63 7.82 0.66
N ILE A 14 -6.91 8.87 0.27
CA ILE A 14 -6.26 8.99 -1.04
C ILE A 14 -5.36 7.79 -1.37
N GLY A 15 -4.58 7.31 -0.39
CA GLY A 15 -3.71 6.14 -0.58
C GLY A 15 -4.47 4.88 -0.99
N HIS A 16 -5.69 4.67 -0.46
CA HIS A 16 -6.55 3.56 -0.85
C HIS A 16 -7.06 3.70 -2.29
N ALA A 17 -7.61 4.85 -2.64
CA ALA A 17 -8.14 5.11 -3.98
C ALA A 17 -7.07 5.00 -5.07
N VAL A 18 -5.85 5.49 -4.80
CA VAL A 18 -4.70 5.35 -5.70
C VAL A 18 -4.30 3.87 -5.82
N ALA A 19 -4.20 3.15 -4.69
CA ALA A 19 -3.84 1.74 -4.73
C ALA A 19 -4.87 0.89 -5.50
N GLU A 20 -6.15 1.17 -5.33
CA GLU A 20 -7.21 0.47 -6.06
C GLU A 20 -7.11 0.71 -7.57
N ARG A 21 -7.04 1.97 -7.99
CA ARG A 21 -6.98 2.34 -9.40
C ARG A 21 -5.76 1.73 -10.11
N PHE A 22 -4.58 1.86 -9.51
CA PHE A 22 -3.35 1.36 -10.13
C PHE A 22 -3.18 -0.16 -9.98
N GLY A 23 -3.75 -0.76 -8.93
CA GLY A 23 -3.82 -2.21 -8.76
C GLY A 23 -4.71 -2.86 -9.81
N GLN A 24 -5.91 -2.32 -10.05
CA GLN A 24 -6.79 -2.76 -11.14
C GLN A 24 -6.16 -2.58 -12.52
N ALA A 25 -5.38 -1.51 -12.71
CA ALA A 25 -4.59 -1.30 -13.91
C ALA A 25 -3.37 -2.24 -14.00
N GLY A 26 -3.13 -3.15 -13.04
CA GLY A 26 -2.08 -4.17 -13.10
C GLY A 26 -0.67 -3.65 -12.82
N HIS A 27 -0.53 -2.52 -12.12
CA HIS A 27 0.77 -2.04 -11.66
C HIS A 27 1.22 -2.80 -10.40
N PRO A 28 2.52 -3.14 -10.28
CA PRO A 28 3.07 -3.62 -9.01
C PRO A 28 3.02 -2.51 -7.96
N LEU A 29 2.44 -2.77 -6.79
CA LEU A 29 2.30 -1.78 -5.71
C LEU A 29 3.05 -2.20 -4.44
N HIS A 30 3.72 -1.23 -3.82
CA HIS A 30 4.27 -1.31 -2.47
C HIS A 30 3.55 -0.30 -1.57
N LEU A 31 3.03 -0.78 -0.45
CA LEU A 31 2.22 0.01 0.47
C LEU A 31 2.94 0.12 1.80
N VAL A 32 3.08 1.36 2.26
CA VAL A 32 3.69 1.68 3.55
C VAL A 32 2.64 2.39 4.40
N ALA A 33 2.22 1.74 5.48
CA ALA A 33 1.30 2.28 6.48
C ALA A 33 1.98 2.30 7.85
N ARG A 34 1.45 3.13 8.75
CA ARG A 34 1.86 3.16 10.16
C ARG A 34 1.55 1.84 10.87
N ASP A 35 0.38 1.26 10.56
CA ASP A 35 -0.14 0.06 11.20
C ASP A 35 -0.47 -1.00 10.14
N ALA A 36 -0.14 -2.26 10.44
CA ALA A 36 -0.37 -3.38 9.53
C ALA A 36 -1.86 -3.61 9.26
N ASP A 37 -2.71 -3.33 10.26
CA ASP A 37 -4.17 -3.44 10.14
C ASP A 37 -4.74 -2.51 9.07
N LYS A 38 -4.03 -1.41 8.76
CA LYS A 38 -4.42 -0.48 7.71
C LYS A 38 -4.12 -1.01 6.31
N LEU A 39 -3.36 -2.10 6.13
CA LEU A 39 -2.96 -2.67 4.82
C LEU A 39 -4.01 -3.63 4.22
N ALA A 40 -5.27 -3.55 4.67
CA ALA A 40 -6.38 -4.39 4.23
C ALA A 40 -6.90 -4.01 2.84
N LEU A 41 -6.15 -4.36 1.79
CA LEU A 41 -6.66 -4.46 0.41
C LEU A 41 -7.14 -5.88 0.07
N PRO A 42 -8.00 -6.05 -0.94
CA PRO A 42 -8.30 -7.37 -1.45
C PRO A 42 -7.00 -8.01 -2.02
N PRO A 43 -6.75 -9.31 -1.75
CA PRO A 43 -5.55 -10.00 -2.23
C PRO A 43 -5.47 -10.08 -3.76
N ASN A 44 -6.61 -9.89 -4.44
CA ASN A 44 -6.73 -10.03 -5.89
C ASN A 44 -6.30 -8.76 -6.65
N THR A 45 -6.09 -7.65 -5.95
CA THR A 45 -5.80 -6.34 -6.56
C THR A 45 -4.30 -6.03 -6.60
N CYS A 46 -3.48 -6.71 -5.81
CA CYS A 46 -2.06 -6.40 -5.66
C CYS A 46 -1.21 -7.62 -5.31
N ARG A 47 -0.04 -7.74 -5.94
CA ARG A 47 1.01 -8.66 -5.51
C ARG A 47 1.65 -8.12 -4.23
N ARG A 48 1.16 -8.56 -3.08
CA ARG A 48 1.52 -8.00 -1.77
C ARG A 48 2.95 -8.34 -1.35
N LYS A 49 3.79 -7.30 -1.24
CA LYS A 49 4.79 -7.18 -0.18
C LYS A 49 4.40 -5.98 0.66
N ALA A 50 3.54 -6.20 1.64
CA ALA A 50 3.10 -5.16 2.56
C ALA A 50 4.17 -5.02 3.65
N PHE A 51 4.74 -3.82 3.82
CA PHE A 51 5.76 -3.55 4.82
C PHE A 51 5.22 -2.49 5.78
N ALA A 52 4.74 -2.95 6.94
CA ALA A 52 4.30 -2.06 8.00
C ALA A 52 5.54 -1.55 8.75
N LEU A 53 5.92 -0.30 8.48
CA LEU A 53 6.90 0.41 9.29
C LEU A 53 6.20 0.92 10.54
N ARG A 54 6.21 0.10 11.60
CA ARG A 54 5.91 0.60 12.94
C ARG A 54 7.09 1.46 13.36
N ALA A 55 6.96 2.78 13.20
CA ALA A 55 7.88 3.73 13.82
C ALA A 55 7.82 3.49 15.33
N ARG A 56 8.81 2.80 15.89
CA ARG A 56 9.09 2.89 17.32
C ARG A 56 9.47 4.35 17.55
N SER A 57 8.75 5.03 18.44
CA SER A 57 9.14 6.35 18.92
C SER A 57 10.63 6.28 19.28
N ALA A 58 11.46 6.98 18.52
CA ALA A 58 12.81 7.26 18.95
C ALA A 58 12.69 8.49 19.84
N ILE A 59 12.70 8.20 21.15
CA ILE A 59 12.78 9.14 22.29
C ILE A 59 11.46 9.82 22.64
#